data_AF-A0A2E4ELV6-F1
#
_entry.id   AF-A0A2E4ELV6-F1
#
_cell.length_a   1.000
_cell.length_b   1.000
_cell.length_c   1.000
_cell.angle_alpha   90.00
_cell.angle_beta   90.00
_cell.angle_gamma   90.00
#
_symmetry.space_group_name_H-M   'P 1'
#
loop_
_entity.id
_entity.type
_entity.pdbx_description
1 polymer ?
#
loop_
_entity_poly.entity_id
_entity_poly.type
_entity_poly.pdbx_seq_one_letter_code
_entity_poly.pdbx_strand_id
1 'polypeptide(L)'
;MKIKLGNYQSYTFSEVMKLQGNHGRFVTFQWIIPLPMFLPVKRLSNVYFIESDTNIKRYARKYNLLNYLFGWWGLPFGPVYLFKSIHLNNRGGIDVTDDVYLNLNESDFKNGTVDIIKKSTIYIHPKKSESKEFEKVFNEVITSGIISSPPIIGLYIDTKENESPYYLIGIDQEVTKEMEEKISKSIYKRFYKQLKFNIVEVDSLGENKSKFIQQGLKINQ
;
A
#
# COMPACT_ATOMS: atom_id res chain seq x y z
N MET A 1 -2.15 2.77 -14.86
CA MET A 1 -3.14 1.67 -14.88
C MET A 1 -4.53 2.26 -15.02
N LYS A 2 -5.31 1.86 -16.02
CA LYS A 2 -6.68 2.37 -16.22
C LYS A 2 -7.69 1.66 -15.32
N ILE A 3 -8.42 2.41 -14.52
CA ILE A 3 -9.53 1.94 -13.69
C ILE A 3 -10.87 2.48 -14.20
N LYS A 4 -11.95 1.74 -13.93
CA LYS A 4 -13.32 2.16 -14.26
C LYS A 4 -14.05 2.61 -13.00
N LEU A 5 -14.80 3.70 -13.11
CA LEU A 5 -15.67 4.23 -12.07
C LEU A 5 -17.08 3.65 -12.24
N GLY A 6 -17.62 3.03 -11.19
CA GLY A 6 -18.88 2.30 -11.25
C GLY A 6 -20.13 3.17 -11.15
N ASN A 7 -20.03 4.37 -10.57
CA ASN A 7 -21.15 5.28 -10.32
C ASN A 7 -20.82 6.74 -10.68
N TYR A 8 -19.96 6.95 -11.67
CA TYR A 8 -19.55 8.28 -12.13
C TYR A 8 -20.72 9.14 -12.64
N GLN A 9 -21.80 8.52 -13.14
CA GLN A 9 -22.99 9.24 -13.61
C GLN A 9 -23.86 9.77 -12.46
N SER A 10 -23.66 9.30 -11.24
CA SER A 10 -24.48 9.68 -10.07
C SER A 10 -24.00 10.96 -9.40
N TYR A 11 -22.83 11.46 -9.76
CA TYR A 11 -22.19 12.61 -9.12
C TYR A 11 -21.54 13.50 -10.18
N THR A 12 -21.51 14.80 -9.94
CA THR A 12 -20.71 15.72 -10.75
C THR A 12 -19.26 15.75 -10.27
N PHE A 13 -18.33 16.11 -11.16
CA PHE A 13 -16.93 16.25 -10.79
C PHE A 13 -16.74 17.25 -9.63
N SER A 14 -17.46 18.38 -9.67
CA SER A 14 -17.41 19.40 -8.62
C SER A 14 -17.89 18.90 -7.26
N GLU A 15 -18.93 18.07 -7.22
CA GLU A 15 -19.40 17.44 -5.98
C GLU A 15 -18.37 16.49 -5.39
N VAL A 16 -17.77 15.65 -6.24
CA VAL A 16 -16.70 14.71 -5.84
C VAL A 16 -15.51 15.47 -5.25
N MET A 17 -15.06 16.52 -5.95
CA MET A 17 -13.93 17.34 -5.48
C MET A 17 -14.25 18.11 -4.20
N LYS A 18 -15.49 18.57 -4.01
CA LYS A 18 -15.92 19.25 -2.76
C LYS A 18 -15.87 18.32 -1.54
N LEU A 19 -16.10 17.03 -1.75
CA LEU A 19 -16.08 16.01 -0.70
C LEU A 19 -14.68 15.44 -0.44
N GLN A 20 -13.67 15.86 -1.20
CA GLN A 20 -12.27 15.53 -0.93
C GLN A 20 -11.87 16.07 0.45
N GLY A 21 -11.36 15.21 1.32
CA GLY A 21 -11.01 15.55 2.71
C GLY A 21 -12.19 15.58 3.69
N ASN A 22 -13.44 15.61 3.19
CA ASN A 22 -14.67 15.68 3.98
C ASN A 22 -15.55 14.43 3.75
N HIS A 23 -14.97 13.23 3.92
CA HIS A 23 -15.62 11.90 3.85
C HIS A 23 -15.88 11.29 2.46
N GLY A 24 -15.60 11.97 1.35
CA GLY A 24 -15.71 11.38 0.01
C GLY A 24 -14.62 10.35 -0.27
N ARG A 25 -14.98 9.06 -0.34
CA ARG A 25 -14.04 7.94 -0.52
C ARG A 25 -14.22 7.22 -1.86
N PHE A 26 -13.13 6.67 -2.38
CA PHE A 26 -13.15 5.75 -3.50
C PHE A 26 -12.81 4.34 -3.02
N VAL A 27 -13.73 3.40 -3.27
CA VAL A 27 -13.65 2.04 -2.76
C VAL A 27 -13.86 1.02 -3.86
N THR A 28 -13.05 -0.03 -3.86
CA THR A 28 -13.29 -1.23 -4.68
C THR A 28 -13.55 -2.45 -3.80
N PHE A 29 -14.31 -3.40 -4.33
CA PHE A 29 -14.73 -4.62 -3.64
C PHE A 29 -14.11 -5.84 -4.31
N GLN A 30 -13.74 -6.82 -3.50
CA GLN A 30 -13.12 -8.04 -3.97
C GLN A 30 -14.19 -9.09 -4.27
N TRP A 31 -14.03 -9.76 -5.41
CA TRP A 31 -14.77 -10.98 -5.72
C TRP A 31 -13.85 -12.06 -6.27
N ILE A 32 -14.27 -13.31 -6.16
CA ILE A 32 -13.46 -14.47 -6.56
C ILE A 32 -14.10 -15.23 -7.71
N ILE A 33 -13.25 -15.69 -8.62
CA ILE A 33 -13.61 -16.69 -9.63
C ILE A 33 -13.07 -18.03 -9.10
N PRO A 34 -13.94 -18.96 -8.70
CA PRO A 34 -13.51 -20.27 -8.23
C PRO A 34 -12.81 -21.02 -9.37
N LEU A 35 -11.73 -21.74 -9.05
CA LEU A 35 -11.11 -22.70 -9.95
C LEU A 35 -11.11 -24.06 -9.22
N PRO A 36 -11.83 -25.08 -9.70
CA PRO A 36 -11.98 -26.36 -8.99
C PRO A 36 -10.66 -27.08 -8.66
N MET A 37 -9.59 -26.86 -9.44
CA MET A 37 -8.30 -27.52 -9.23
C MET A 37 -7.15 -26.56 -8.90
N PHE A 38 -7.43 -25.26 -8.76
CA PHE A 38 -6.40 -24.23 -8.61
C PHE A 38 -6.76 -23.20 -7.56
N LEU A 39 -5.80 -22.33 -7.23
CA LEU A 39 -6.08 -21.16 -6.41
C LEU A 39 -7.08 -20.25 -7.14
N PRO A 40 -8.15 -19.79 -6.46
CA PRO A 40 -9.16 -18.95 -7.08
C PRO A 40 -8.55 -17.61 -7.50
N VAL A 41 -9.02 -17.09 -8.63
CA VAL A 41 -8.58 -15.78 -9.11
C VAL A 41 -9.33 -14.70 -8.35
N LYS A 42 -8.58 -13.83 -7.67
CA LYS A 42 -9.14 -12.63 -7.04
C LYS A 42 -9.30 -11.54 -8.10
N ARG A 43 -10.47 -10.91 -8.13
CA ARG A 43 -10.79 -9.78 -8.99
C ARG A 43 -11.30 -8.62 -8.14
N LEU A 44 -10.98 -7.41 -8.60
CA LEU A 44 -11.50 -6.18 -8.02
C LEU A 44 -12.69 -5.71 -8.87
N SER A 45 -13.66 -5.09 -8.20
CA SER A 45 -14.74 -4.40 -8.89
C SER A 45 -14.26 -3.10 -9.54
N ASN A 46 -15.16 -2.48 -10.30
CA ASN A 46 -15.05 -1.04 -10.58
C ASN A 46 -14.93 -0.28 -9.25
N VAL A 47 -14.30 0.89 -9.31
CA VAL A 47 -14.15 1.77 -8.15
C VAL A 47 -15.43 2.58 -7.99
N TYR A 48 -15.97 2.62 -6.78
CA TYR A 48 -17.18 3.37 -6.45
C TYR A 48 -16.82 4.59 -5.62
N PHE A 49 -17.37 5.74 -6.01
CA PHE A 49 -17.36 6.92 -5.15
C PHE A 49 -18.43 6.79 -4.07
N ILE A 50 -18.05 7.09 -2.84
CA ILE A 50 -18.85 6.92 -1.64
C ILE A 50 -18.79 8.23 -0.86
N GLU A 51 -19.87 8.99 -0.94
CA GLU A 51 -20.03 10.26 -0.22
C GLU A 51 -20.14 10.07 1.31
N SER A 52 -20.77 8.98 1.76
CA SER A 52 -20.85 8.64 3.17
C SER A 52 -20.90 7.13 3.41
N ASP A 53 -20.41 6.71 4.57
CA ASP A 53 -20.23 5.32 4.99
C ASP A 53 -21.52 4.49 4.95
N THR A 54 -22.66 5.16 4.98
CA THR A 54 -24.00 4.56 4.91
C THR A 54 -24.22 3.76 3.62
N ASN A 55 -23.60 4.17 2.51
CA ASN A 55 -23.80 3.56 1.19
C ASN A 55 -22.81 2.43 0.84
N ILE A 56 -21.75 2.24 1.63
CA ILE A 56 -20.71 1.23 1.36
C ILE A 56 -21.31 -0.19 1.32
N LYS A 57 -22.18 -0.49 2.28
CA LYS A 57 -22.82 -1.81 2.41
C LYS A 57 -23.65 -2.16 1.16
N ARG A 58 -24.23 -1.17 0.48
CA ARG A 58 -25.03 -1.38 -0.74
C ARG A 58 -24.17 -1.99 -1.85
N TYR A 59 -22.98 -1.43 -2.07
CA TYR A 59 -22.07 -1.92 -3.10
C TYR A 59 -21.41 -3.25 -2.70
N ALA A 60 -21.02 -3.39 -1.43
CA ALA A 60 -20.44 -4.63 -0.89
C ALA A 60 -21.38 -5.85 -1.05
N ARG A 61 -22.69 -5.68 -0.79
CA ARG A 61 -23.68 -6.77 -0.86
C ARG A 61 -23.70 -7.48 -2.21
N LYS A 62 -23.60 -6.72 -3.32
CA LYS A 62 -23.58 -7.30 -4.67
C LYS A 62 -22.41 -8.28 -4.84
N TYR A 63 -21.21 -7.88 -4.44
CA TYR A 63 -20.02 -8.71 -4.57
C TYR A 63 -19.96 -9.85 -3.54
N ASN A 64 -20.51 -9.63 -2.35
CA ASN A 64 -20.67 -10.69 -1.36
C ASN A 64 -21.63 -11.77 -1.84
N LEU A 65 -22.75 -11.40 -2.47
CA LEU A 65 -23.67 -12.37 -3.06
C LEU A 65 -22.99 -13.18 -4.16
N LEU A 66 -22.26 -12.52 -5.07
CA LEU A 66 -21.47 -13.23 -6.08
C LEU A 66 -20.47 -14.20 -5.44
N ASN A 67 -19.74 -13.75 -4.43
CA ASN A 67 -18.83 -14.62 -3.69
C ASN A 67 -19.56 -15.80 -3.05
N TYR A 68 -20.69 -15.58 -2.37
CA TYR A 68 -21.46 -16.67 -1.76
C TYR A 68 -22.00 -17.68 -2.78
N LEU A 69 -22.38 -17.25 -3.98
CA LEU A 69 -22.90 -18.16 -5.01
C LEU A 69 -21.77 -18.96 -5.66
N PHE A 70 -20.63 -18.32 -5.96
CA PHE A 70 -19.56 -18.93 -6.76
C PHE A 70 -18.40 -19.47 -5.91
N GLY A 71 -18.16 -18.96 -4.71
CA GLY A 71 -16.98 -19.28 -3.90
C GLY A 71 -16.88 -20.72 -3.43
N TRP A 72 -17.99 -21.46 -3.39
CA TRP A 72 -18.02 -22.87 -2.98
C TRP A 72 -17.54 -23.84 -4.07
N TRP A 73 -17.57 -23.42 -5.34
CA TRP A 73 -17.28 -24.29 -6.50
C TRP A 73 -15.77 -24.52 -6.74
N GLY A 74 -14.90 -24.13 -5.80
CA GLY A 74 -13.44 -24.20 -5.91
C GLY A 74 -12.76 -25.05 -4.84
N LEU A 75 -13.30 -26.23 -4.50
CA LEU A 75 -12.76 -27.07 -3.42
C LEU A 75 -11.29 -27.48 -3.67
N PRO A 76 -10.40 -27.51 -2.66
CA PRO A 76 -10.61 -27.17 -1.24
C PRO A 76 -10.41 -25.66 -0.92
N PHE A 77 -9.88 -24.86 -1.84
CA PHE A 77 -9.41 -23.50 -1.53
C PHE A 77 -10.53 -22.44 -1.55
N GLY A 78 -11.53 -22.62 -2.41
CA GLY A 78 -12.64 -21.70 -2.65
C GLY A 78 -13.29 -21.17 -1.38
N PRO A 79 -13.76 -22.03 -0.45
CA PRO A 79 -14.37 -21.59 0.80
C PRO A 79 -13.48 -20.67 1.65
N VAL A 80 -12.18 -20.93 1.73
CA VAL A 80 -11.25 -20.08 2.51
C VAL A 80 -11.15 -18.68 1.90
N TYR A 81 -11.01 -18.59 0.58
CA TYR A 81 -10.93 -17.30 -0.13
C TYR A 81 -12.27 -16.57 -0.18
N LEU A 82 -13.38 -17.31 -0.19
CA LEU A 82 -14.73 -16.80 -0.05
C LEU A 82 -14.88 -15.99 1.24
N PHE A 83 -14.59 -16.61 2.39
CA PHE A 83 -14.71 -15.93 3.69
C PHE A 83 -13.78 -14.73 3.79
N LYS A 84 -12.54 -14.84 3.30
CA LYS A 84 -11.60 -13.70 3.26
C LYS A 84 -12.14 -12.52 2.44
N SER A 85 -12.76 -12.80 1.29
CA SER A 85 -13.29 -11.75 0.40
C SER A 85 -14.53 -11.08 1.00
N ILE A 86 -15.45 -11.86 1.57
CA ILE A 86 -16.63 -11.32 2.26
C ILE A 86 -16.22 -10.46 3.45
N HIS A 87 -15.26 -10.94 4.24
CA HIS A 87 -14.75 -10.21 5.40
C HIS A 87 -14.13 -8.87 5.01
N LEU A 88 -13.31 -8.85 3.95
CA LEU A 88 -12.73 -7.62 3.40
C LEU A 88 -13.82 -6.64 2.95
N ASN A 89 -14.81 -7.10 2.18
CA ASN A 89 -15.90 -6.25 1.70
C ASN A 89 -16.78 -5.72 2.86
N ASN A 90 -17.02 -6.54 3.88
CA ASN A 90 -17.79 -6.14 5.07
C ASN A 90 -17.06 -5.10 5.92
N ARG A 91 -15.73 -5.09 5.89
CA ARG A 91 -14.89 -4.05 6.53
C ARG A 91 -14.79 -2.75 5.72
N GLY A 92 -15.54 -2.66 4.62
CA GLY A 92 -15.62 -1.45 3.81
C GLY A 92 -14.90 -1.56 2.47
N GLY A 93 -14.38 -2.72 2.10
CA GLY A 93 -13.66 -2.92 0.84
C GLY A 93 -12.21 -2.44 0.91
N ILE A 94 -11.61 -2.25 -0.26
CA ILE A 94 -10.26 -1.67 -0.40
C ILE A 94 -10.43 -0.19 -0.71
N ASP A 95 -9.90 0.63 0.19
CA ASP A 95 -9.85 2.08 0.02
C ASP A 95 -8.73 2.44 -0.97
N VAL A 96 -9.09 3.13 -2.04
CA VAL A 96 -8.19 3.63 -3.09
C VAL A 96 -8.32 5.15 -3.25
N THR A 97 -8.85 5.82 -2.22
CA THR A 97 -9.22 7.25 -2.24
C THR A 97 -8.07 8.14 -2.68
N ASP A 98 -6.91 8.00 -2.03
CA ASP A 98 -5.76 8.88 -2.30
C ASP A 98 -5.21 8.66 -3.71
N ASP A 99 -5.07 7.40 -4.14
CA ASP A 99 -4.59 7.07 -5.49
C ASP A 99 -5.53 7.64 -6.56
N VAL A 100 -6.85 7.55 -6.35
CA VAL A 100 -7.82 8.11 -7.30
C VAL A 100 -7.73 9.63 -7.33
N TYR A 101 -7.82 10.31 -6.19
CA TYR A 101 -7.76 11.78 -6.16
C TYR A 101 -6.45 12.35 -6.71
N LEU A 102 -5.31 11.68 -6.51
CA LEU A 102 -4.02 12.10 -7.06
C LEU A 102 -3.98 12.10 -8.59
N ASN A 103 -4.83 11.32 -9.25
CA ASN A 103 -4.85 11.15 -10.70
C ASN A 103 -6.17 11.60 -11.35
N LEU A 104 -7.16 11.98 -10.54
CA LEU A 104 -8.49 12.31 -11.03
C LEU A 104 -8.47 13.64 -11.77
N ASN A 105 -8.99 13.64 -12.99
CA ASN A 105 -9.26 14.85 -13.77
C ASN A 105 -10.70 14.83 -14.28
N GLU A 106 -11.19 16.01 -14.68
CA GLU A 106 -12.59 16.19 -15.05
C GLU A 106 -12.98 15.38 -16.30
N SER A 107 -12.11 15.34 -17.32
CA SER A 107 -12.37 14.60 -18.56
C SER A 107 -12.49 13.09 -18.31
N ASP A 108 -11.60 12.52 -17.52
CA ASP A 108 -11.57 11.10 -17.23
C ASP A 108 -12.77 10.70 -16.35
N PHE A 109 -13.10 11.54 -15.36
CA PHE A 109 -14.28 11.33 -14.52
C PHE A 109 -15.57 11.30 -15.34
N LYS A 110 -15.76 12.26 -16.27
CA LYS A 110 -16.92 12.29 -17.18
C LYS A 110 -16.99 11.05 -18.08
N ASN A 111 -15.84 10.50 -18.45
CA ASN A 111 -15.73 9.25 -19.22
C ASN A 111 -15.87 7.98 -18.35
N GLY A 112 -15.99 8.12 -17.03
CA GLY A 112 -16.12 7.00 -16.09
C GLY A 112 -14.84 6.19 -15.92
N THR A 113 -13.67 6.79 -16.16
CA THR A 113 -12.36 6.13 -16.01
C THR A 113 -11.39 7.00 -15.24
N VAL A 114 -10.30 6.43 -14.75
CA VAL A 114 -9.15 7.17 -14.18
C VAL A 114 -7.89 6.41 -14.52
N ASP A 115 -6.86 7.09 -14.98
CA ASP A 115 -5.54 6.49 -15.19
C ASP A 115 -4.65 6.73 -13.98
N ILE A 116 -4.40 5.67 -13.19
CA ILE A 116 -3.50 5.73 -12.04
C ILE A 116 -2.06 5.75 -12.54
N ILE A 117 -1.46 6.93 -12.54
CA ILE A 117 -0.06 7.19 -12.91
C ILE A 117 0.77 7.35 -11.64
N LYS A 118 0.31 8.18 -10.70
CA LYS A 118 0.93 8.44 -9.40
C LYS A 118 0.31 7.55 -8.32
N LYS A 119 1.12 7.04 -7.39
CA LYS A 119 0.64 6.31 -6.22
C LYS A 119 0.83 7.15 -4.97
N SER A 120 -0.14 7.14 -4.07
CA SER A 120 -0.05 7.82 -2.77
C SER A 120 0.98 7.14 -1.87
N THR A 121 1.00 5.80 -1.93
CA THR A 121 1.92 4.94 -1.19
C THR A 121 3.21 4.80 -1.98
N ILE A 122 4.28 5.34 -1.43
CA ILE A 122 5.62 5.29 -2.02
C ILE A 122 6.59 4.45 -1.17
N TYR A 123 6.25 4.20 0.10
CA TYR A 123 6.95 3.28 0.99
C TYR A 123 6.03 2.17 1.48
N ILE A 124 6.54 0.95 1.54
CA ILE A 124 5.89 -0.21 2.15
C ILE A 124 6.70 -0.64 3.37
N HIS A 125 6.03 -1.05 4.45
CA HIS A 125 6.71 -1.68 5.57
C HIS A 125 7.47 -2.94 5.14
N PRO A 126 8.68 -3.18 5.68
CA PRO A 126 9.33 -4.47 5.55
C PRO A 126 8.42 -5.61 6.01
N LYS A 127 8.57 -6.79 5.43
CA LYS A 127 7.83 -7.97 5.89
C LYS A 127 8.21 -8.28 7.33
N LYS A 128 7.30 -8.91 8.08
CA LYS A 128 7.53 -9.26 9.50
C LYS A 128 8.85 -10.00 9.76
N SER A 129 9.29 -10.86 8.83
CA SER A 129 10.58 -11.54 8.92
C SER A 129 11.77 -10.60 8.74
N GLU A 130 11.67 -9.65 7.80
CA GLU A 130 12.69 -8.65 7.51
C GLU A 130 12.79 -7.63 8.66
N SER A 131 11.65 -7.18 9.20
CA SER A 131 11.60 -6.28 10.37
C SER A 131 12.40 -6.84 11.55
N LYS A 132 12.27 -8.14 11.85
CA LYS A 132 13.02 -8.80 12.91
C LYS A 132 14.53 -8.84 12.66
N GLU A 133 14.95 -9.00 11.41
CA GLU A 133 16.38 -8.94 11.08
C GLU A 133 16.91 -7.51 11.15
N PHE A 134 16.12 -6.52 10.75
CA PHE A 134 16.46 -5.11 10.95
C PHE A 134 16.58 -4.73 12.42
N GLU A 135 15.66 -5.18 13.29
CA GLU A 135 15.76 -5.02 14.75
C GLU A 135 17.11 -5.53 15.27
N LYS A 136 17.53 -6.74 14.87
CA LYS A 136 18.83 -7.30 15.28
C LYS A 136 20.01 -6.48 14.77
N VAL A 137 19.98 -6.03 13.52
CA VAL A 137 21.04 -5.17 12.95
C VAL A 137 21.14 -3.88 13.75
N PHE A 138 20.03 -3.17 13.92
CA PHE A 138 20.06 -1.84 14.50
C PHE A 138 20.28 -1.84 16.00
N ASN A 139 19.88 -2.90 16.71
CA ASN A 139 20.28 -3.07 18.10
C ASN A 139 21.81 -3.23 18.25
N GLU A 140 22.49 -3.96 17.35
CA GLU A 140 23.96 -4.06 17.33
C GLU A 140 24.62 -2.72 16.96
N VAL A 141 24.06 -1.99 15.98
CA VAL A 141 24.57 -0.68 15.53
C VAL A 141 24.40 0.40 16.61
N ILE A 142 23.28 0.41 17.34
CA ILE A 142 23.04 1.31 18.48
C ILE A 142 23.98 0.95 19.64
N THR A 143 24.11 -0.33 19.99
CA THR A 143 24.98 -0.79 21.09
C THR A 143 26.45 -0.46 20.84
N SER A 144 26.88 -0.46 19.57
CA SER A 144 28.24 -0.07 19.17
C SER A 144 28.46 1.44 19.08
N GLY A 145 27.43 2.26 19.36
CA GLY A 145 27.53 3.73 19.38
C GLY A 145 27.62 4.36 17.99
N ILE A 146 27.30 3.62 16.92
CA ILE A 146 27.35 4.15 15.54
C ILE A 146 26.18 5.11 15.30
N ILE A 147 25.00 4.80 15.87
CA ILE A 147 23.81 5.65 15.79
C ILE A 147 23.22 5.86 17.19
N SER A 148 22.65 7.04 17.41
CA SER A 148 22.11 7.44 18.71
C SER A 148 20.62 7.12 18.88
N SER A 149 19.91 6.91 17.76
CA SER A 149 18.46 6.71 17.72
C SER A 149 18.09 5.57 16.78
N PRO A 150 16.94 4.89 17.02
CA PRO A 150 16.46 3.85 16.12
C PRO A 150 16.03 4.45 14.77
N PRO A 151 16.39 3.83 13.65
CA PRO A 151 16.07 4.36 12.33
C PRO A 151 14.61 4.09 11.94
N ILE A 152 14.17 4.82 10.92
CA ILE A 152 12.93 4.57 10.20
C ILE A 152 13.28 3.77 8.94
N ILE A 153 12.53 2.72 8.63
CA ILE A 153 12.79 1.84 7.48
C ILE A 153 11.55 1.74 6.60
N GLY A 154 11.72 1.99 5.29
CA GLY A 154 10.65 1.83 4.31
C GLY A 154 11.18 1.21 3.02
N LEU A 155 10.47 0.24 2.46
CA LEU A 155 10.72 -0.25 1.11
C LEU A 155 10.16 0.76 0.11
N TYR A 156 11.02 1.50 -0.56
CA TYR A 156 10.62 2.46 -1.60
C TYR A 156 10.21 1.72 -2.87
N ILE A 157 8.99 1.99 -3.33
CA ILE A 157 8.36 1.29 -4.46
C ILE A 157 8.02 2.19 -5.65
N ASP A 158 8.22 3.51 -5.53
CA ASP A 158 7.99 4.47 -6.60
C ASP A 158 9.24 4.66 -7.45
N THR A 159 9.79 3.54 -7.93
CA THR A 159 11.00 3.51 -8.76
C THR A 159 10.63 3.64 -10.24
N LYS A 160 11.59 4.05 -11.07
CA LYS A 160 11.39 4.12 -12.52
C LYS A 160 11.08 2.75 -13.10
N GLU A 161 10.47 2.73 -14.28
CA GLU A 161 10.23 1.49 -15.02
C GLU A 161 11.55 0.73 -15.21
N ASN A 162 11.60 -0.54 -14.76
CA ASN A 162 12.78 -1.42 -14.69
C ASN A 162 13.77 -1.21 -13.52
N GLU A 163 13.53 -0.28 -12.61
CA GLU A 163 14.29 -0.20 -11.36
C GLU A 163 13.62 -1.06 -10.27
N SER A 164 14.43 -1.84 -9.55
CA SER A 164 13.94 -2.64 -8.43
C SER A 164 13.72 -1.77 -7.19
N PRO A 165 12.64 -2.03 -6.41
CA PRO A 165 12.45 -1.44 -5.09
C PRO A 165 13.68 -1.62 -4.19
N TYR A 166 13.92 -0.65 -3.32
CA TYR A 166 15.05 -0.65 -2.39
C TYR A 166 14.61 -0.18 -1.01
N TYR A 167 15.34 -0.61 0.03
CA TYR A 167 15.08 -0.14 1.38
C TYR A 167 15.72 1.21 1.60
N LEU A 168 14.93 2.18 2.02
CA LEU A 168 15.38 3.45 2.54
C LEU A 168 15.44 3.38 4.07
N ILE A 169 16.58 3.77 4.63
CA ILE A 169 16.86 3.74 6.07
C ILE A 169 17.16 5.17 6.47
N GLY A 170 16.22 5.81 7.15
CA GLY A 170 16.37 7.16 7.65
C GLY A 170 16.90 7.16 9.07
N ILE A 171 17.97 7.92 9.30
CA ILE A 171 18.57 8.12 10.62
C ILE A 171 18.38 9.59 11.03
N ASP A 172 18.03 9.81 12.30
CA ASP A 172 17.80 11.13 12.89
C ASP A 172 19.13 11.76 13.38
N GLN A 173 20.14 11.75 12.51
CA GLN A 173 21.45 12.41 12.67
C GLN A 173 22.16 12.47 11.32
N GLU A 174 23.15 13.35 11.20
CA GLU A 174 23.99 13.45 10.02
C GLU A 174 24.67 12.11 9.70
N VAL A 175 24.54 11.65 8.46
CA VAL A 175 25.10 10.37 8.00
C VAL A 175 26.45 10.62 7.34
N THR A 176 27.53 10.25 8.03
CA THR A 176 28.88 10.27 7.46
C THR A 176 29.13 9.02 6.61
N LYS A 177 30.05 9.10 5.63
CA LYS A 177 30.44 7.95 4.79
C LYS A 177 30.91 6.75 5.61
N GLU A 178 31.65 6.98 6.70
CA GLU A 178 32.14 5.91 7.56
C GLU A 178 30.99 5.18 8.27
N MET A 179 29.96 5.92 8.71
CA MET A 179 28.76 5.32 9.29
C MET A 179 27.99 4.51 8.26
N GLU A 180 27.80 5.05 7.05
CA GLU A 180 27.12 4.37 5.95
C GLU A 180 27.79 3.03 5.63
N GLU A 181 29.13 2.98 5.55
CA GLU A 181 29.89 1.76 5.31
C GLU A 181 29.72 0.74 6.44
N LYS A 182 29.82 1.18 7.70
CA LYS A 182 29.67 0.31 8.88
C LYS A 182 28.27 -0.30 8.95
N ILE A 183 27.23 0.53 8.75
CA ILE A 183 25.83 0.09 8.78
C ILE A 183 25.56 -0.86 7.62
N SER A 184 26.00 -0.50 6.40
CA SER A 184 25.85 -1.36 5.22
C SER A 184 26.49 -2.73 5.44
N LYS A 185 27.69 -2.77 6.01
CA LYS A 185 28.38 -4.02 6.35
C LYS A 185 27.57 -4.86 7.34
N SER A 186 26.98 -4.24 8.37
CA SER A 186 26.12 -4.94 9.34
C SER A 186 24.82 -5.45 8.71
N ILE A 187 24.20 -4.70 7.80
CA ILE A 187 23.01 -5.13 7.06
C ILE A 187 23.33 -6.36 6.20
N TYR A 188 24.37 -6.31 5.37
CA TYR A 188 24.71 -7.40 4.45
C TYR A 188 25.22 -8.67 5.13
N LYS A 189 25.50 -8.66 6.44
CA LYS A 189 25.70 -9.91 7.22
C LYS A 189 24.42 -10.74 7.34
N ARG A 190 23.25 -10.09 7.30
CA ARG A 190 21.94 -10.71 7.54
C ARG A 190 21.02 -10.71 6.32
N PHE A 191 21.27 -9.80 5.38
CA PHE A 191 20.47 -9.62 4.18
C PHE A 191 21.25 -10.02 2.92
N TYR A 192 20.52 -10.48 1.91
CA TYR A 192 21.11 -10.85 0.63
C TYR A 192 21.73 -9.64 -0.09
N LYS A 193 22.87 -9.86 -0.75
CA LYS A 193 23.63 -8.80 -1.46
C LYS A 193 22.85 -8.13 -2.59
N GLN A 194 21.88 -8.81 -3.20
CA GLN A 194 21.05 -8.21 -4.26
C GLN A 194 20.03 -7.18 -3.74
N LEU A 195 19.76 -7.14 -2.43
CA LEU A 195 18.89 -6.13 -1.86
C LEU A 195 19.65 -4.81 -1.79
N LYS A 196 19.07 -3.75 -2.33
CA LYS A 196 19.62 -2.41 -2.27
C LYS A 196 19.13 -1.71 -1.00
N PHE A 197 20.07 -1.07 -0.30
CA PHE A 197 19.81 -0.26 0.88
C PHE A 197 20.36 1.14 0.63
N ASN A 198 19.59 2.15 0.95
CA ASN A 198 19.99 3.55 0.89
C ASN A 198 19.83 4.15 2.29
N ILE A 199 20.94 4.62 2.86
CA ILE A 199 20.99 5.18 4.22
C ILE A 199 21.09 6.68 4.09
N VAL A 200 20.15 7.40 4.70
CA VAL A 200 20.03 8.84 4.54
C VAL A 200 19.68 9.49 5.87
N GLU A 201 20.02 10.76 5.99
CA GLU A 201 19.50 11.61 7.06
C GLU A 201 18.01 11.88 6.82
N VAL A 202 17.17 11.73 7.84
CA VAL A 202 15.72 11.95 7.71
C VAL A 202 15.38 13.35 7.22
N ASP A 203 16.16 14.35 7.62
CA ASP A 203 15.95 15.75 7.26
C ASP A 203 16.31 16.05 5.79
N SER A 204 17.18 15.24 5.18
CA SER A 204 17.57 15.38 3.77
C SER A 204 16.48 14.96 2.76
N LEU A 205 15.40 14.32 3.24
CA LEU A 205 14.36 13.74 2.37
C LEU A 205 13.38 14.74 1.73
N GLY A 206 13.49 16.03 2.04
CA GLY A 206 12.70 17.10 1.41
C GLY A 206 11.19 16.81 1.43
N GLU A 207 10.55 16.87 0.25
CA GLU A 207 9.11 16.62 0.08
C GLU A 207 8.66 15.21 0.50
N ASN A 208 9.56 14.22 0.45
CA ASN A 208 9.24 12.83 0.79
C ASN A 208 9.36 12.54 2.29
N LYS A 209 9.88 13.47 3.10
CA LYS A 209 10.09 13.30 4.54
C LYS A 209 8.79 12.94 5.27
N SER A 210 7.72 13.70 5.03
CA SER A 210 6.42 13.50 5.70
C SER A 210 5.83 12.12 5.38
N LYS A 211 5.86 11.72 4.10
CA LYS A 211 5.41 10.40 3.64
C LYS A 211 6.27 9.29 4.23
N PHE A 212 7.59 9.45 4.27
CA PHE A 212 8.49 8.46 4.83
C PHE A 212 8.28 8.25 6.33
N ILE A 213 8.09 9.32 7.10
CA ILE A 213 7.81 9.22 8.54
C ILE A 213 6.44 8.56 8.79
N GLN A 214 5.44 8.82 7.95
CA GLN A 214 4.09 8.24 8.09
C GLN A 214 4.00 6.79 7.61
N GLN A 215 4.67 6.44 6.51
CA GLN A 215 4.59 5.14 5.85
C GLN A 215 5.75 4.20 6.20
N GLY A 216 6.79 4.71 6.86
CA GLY A 216 7.95 3.95 7.28
C GLY A 216 7.76 3.26 8.63
N LEU A 217 8.45 2.16 8.81
CA LEU A 217 8.48 1.42 10.07
C LEU A 217 9.56 2.00 10.98
N LYS A 218 9.16 2.56 12.12
CA LYS A 218 10.07 2.85 13.24
C LYS A 218 10.46 1.53 13.91
N ILE A 219 11.75 1.27 13.99
CA ILE A 219 12.26 0.10 14.73
C ILE A 219 12.16 0.41 16.22
N ASN A 220 11.37 -0.38 16.95
CA ASN A 220 11.32 -0.25 18.40
C ASN A 220 12.55 -0.94 19.00
N GLN A 221 13.12 -0.31 20.03
CA GLN A 221 14.18 -0.91 20.86
C GLN A 221 13.66 -2.16 21.59
#